data_AF-A0AAN8VXZ6-F1
#
_entry.id   AF-A0AAN8VXZ6-F1
#
_cell.length_a   1.000
_cell.length_b   1.000
_cell.length_c   1.000
_cell.angle_alpha   90.00
_cell.angle_beta   90.00
_cell.angle_gamma   90.00
#
_symmetry.space_group_name_H-M   'P 1'
#
loop_
_entity.id
_entity.type
_entity.pdbx_description
1 polymer ?
#
loop_
_entity_poly.entity_id
_entity_poly.type
_entity_poly.pdbx_seq_one_letter_code
_entity_poly.pdbx_strand_id
1 'polypeptide(L)'
;MAMLAVLVSKAPQNSYVATSCGKGKNKVYGLAQCRGDVDELDCTSCIQDAARQIHVQYPKINHARIWFDFCFLRCDTQNFTGQLDTFYNIFCANVEDVTDPKTFNKKLGALTDTIIKSEAVQPANKGLAKGESKLSSFVTLYALAQCTQTYRHCLARCALA
;
A
#
# COMPACT_ATOMS: atom_id res chain seq x y z
N MET A 1 -8.23 -20.84 -1.44
CA MET A 1 -7.52 -20.61 -2.72
C MET A 1 -8.29 -19.75 -3.71
N ALA A 2 -9.61 -19.91 -3.89
CA ALA A 2 -10.39 -19.16 -4.90
C ALA A 2 -10.19 -17.63 -4.85
N MET A 3 -10.12 -17.02 -3.65
CA MET A 3 -9.91 -15.57 -3.53
C MET A 3 -8.59 -15.10 -4.17
N LEU A 4 -7.47 -15.76 -3.87
CA LEU A 4 -6.15 -15.35 -4.38
C LEU A 4 -6.10 -15.40 -5.91
N ALA A 5 -6.69 -16.42 -6.52
CA ALA A 5 -6.77 -16.54 -7.98
C ALA A 5 -7.57 -15.39 -8.62
N VAL A 6 -8.64 -14.94 -7.96
CA VAL A 6 -9.43 -13.78 -8.42
C VAL A 6 -8.62 -12.49 -8.31
N LEU A 7 -7.87 -12.30 -7.22
CA LEU A 7 -7.03 -11.12 -7.04
C LEU A 7 -5.90 -11.07 -8.06
N VAL A 8 -5.21 -12.20 -8.29
CA VAL A 8 -4.13 -12.33 -9.28
C VAL A 8 -4.60 -12.03 -10.70
N SER A 9 -5.82 -12.45 -11.07
CA SER A 9 -6.32 -12.21 -12.42
C SER A 9 -6.85 -10.80 -12.67
N LYS A 10 -7.28 -10.07 -11.62
CA LYS A 10 -7.96 -8.77 -11.79
C LYS A 10 -7.13 -7.55 -11.40
N ALA A 11 -6.21 -7.68 -10.44
CA ALA A 11 -5.43 -6.56 -9.95
C ALA A 11 -4.51 -5.94 -11.01
N PRO A 12 -3.81 -6.72 -11.88
CA PRO A 12 -2.90 -6.15 -12.87
C PRO A 12 -3.55 -5.18 -13.85
N GLN A 13 -4.72 -5.55 -14.37
CA GLN A 13 -5.44 -4.74 -15.35
C GLN A 13 -6.00 -3.43 -14.79
N ASN A 14 -6.36 -3.41 -13.50
CA ASN A 14 -7.05 -2.28 -12.88
C ASN A 14 -6.18 -1.51 -11.88
N SER A 15 -4.94 -1.95 -11.64
CA SER A 15 -4.05 -1.55 -10.54
C SER A 15 -4.64 -1.70 -9.13
N TYR A 16 -5.92 -2.06 -9.01
CA TYR A 16 -6.69 -2.19 -7.78
C TYR A 16 -7.91 -3.08 -8.02
N VAL A 17 -8.19 -3.97 -7.08
CA VAL A 17 -9.43 -4.75 -7.02
C VAL A 17 -9.83 -4.96 -5.56
N ALA A 18 -11.12 -4.78 -5.27
CA ALA A 18 -11.74 -5.22 -4.03
C ALA A 18 -12.95 -6.07 -4.37
N THR A 19 -13.03 -7.27 -3.80
CA THR A 19 -14.08 -8.23 -4.14
C THR A 19 -14.36 -9.19 -2.97
N SER A 20 -15.38 -10.04 -3.13
CA SER A 20 -15.66 -11.11 -2.19
C SER A 20 -16.01 -12.41 -2.93
N CYS A 21 -15.67 -13.55 -2.35
CA CYS A 21 -16.01 -14.87 -2.88
C CYS A 21 -16.57 -15.76 -1.77
N GLY A 22 -17.36 -16.77 -2.13
CA GLY A 22 -18.01 -17.67 -1.18
C GLY A 22 -19.34 -17.12 -0.64
N LYS A 23 -19.99 -17.90 0.23
CA LYS A 23 -21.31 -17.61 0.81
C LYS A 23 -21.33 -17.99 2.30
N GLY A 24 -22.17 -17.30 3.07
CA GLY A 24 -22.34 -17.57 4.51
C GLY A 24 -21.01 -17.49 5.26
N LYS A 25 -20.73 -18.51 6.08
CA LYS A 25 -19.49 -18.62 6.89
C LYS A 25 -18.21 -18.79 6.05
N ASN A 26 -18.34 -19.14 4.77
CA ASN A 26 -17.20 -19.30 3.85
C ASN A 26 -16.97 -18.05 3.00
N LYS A 27 -17.64 -16.93 3.30
CA LYS A 27 -17.42 -15.67 2.58
C LYS A 27 -16.08 -15.08 2.98
N VAL A 28 -15.29 -14.73 1.98
CA VAL A 28 -13.98 -14.08 2.13
C VAL A 28 -14.02 -12.79 1.33
N TYR A 29 -13.49 -11.73 1.92
CA TYR A 29 -13.26 -10.42 1.31
C TYR A 29 -11.79 -10.29 0.94
N GLY A 30 -11.51 -9.74 -0.22
CA GLY A 30 -10.17 -9.66 -0.79
C GLY A 30 -9.93 -8.30 -1.42
N LEU A 31 -8.71 -7.80 -1.26
CA LEU A 31 -8.21 -6.59 -1.86
C LEU A 31 -6.80 -6.82 -2.37
N ALA A 32 -6.52 -6.32 -3.56
CA ALA A 32 -5.19 -6.28 -4.13
C ALA A 32 -4.99 -4.91 -4.79
N GLN A 33 -3.83 -4.30 -4.57
CA GLN A 33 -3.48 -3.00 -5.10
C GLN A 33 -2.01 -2.96 -5.49
N CYS A 34 -1.72 -2.50 -6.69
CA CYS A 34 -0.38 -2.18 -7.11
C CYS A 34 -0.05 -0.72 -6.82
N ARG A 35 1.24 -0.41 -6.69
CA ARG A 35 1.72 0.97 -6.58
C ARG A 35 1.37 1.70 -7.88
N GLY A 36 0.91 2.94 -7.78
CA GLY A 36 0.32 3.66 -8.93
C GLY A 36 1.28 3.96 -10.09
N ASP A 37 2.59 3.76 -9.92
CA ASP A 37 3.67 4.08 -10.85
C ASP A 37 4.40 2.85 -11.42
N VAL A 38 3.91 1.64 -11.15
CA VAL A 38 4.48 0.41 -11.73
C VAL A 38 3.71 -0.02 -12.97
N ASP A 39 4.39 -0.67 -13.89
CA ASP A 39 3.75 -1.22 -15.08
C ASP A 39 2.96 -2.50 -14.78
N GLU A 40 2.23 -3.01 -15.78
CA GLU A 40 1.39 -4.19 -15.64
C GLU A 40 2.21 -5.46 -15.33
N LEU A 41 3.44 -5.56 -15.83
CA LEU A 41 4.30 -6.73 -15.64
C LEU A 41 4.81 -6.79 -14.20
N ASP A 42 5.34 -5.69 -13.68
CA ASP A 42 5.79 -5.56 -12.30
C ASP A 42 4.64 -5.75 -11.31
N CYS A 43 3.48 -5.16 -11.62
CA CYS A 43 2.26 -5.36 -10.86
C CYS A 43 1.84 -6.84 -10.85
N THR A 44 1.85 -7.50 -12.01
CA THR A 44 1.53 -8.93 -12.12
C THR A 44 2.46 -9.79 -11.29
N SER A 45 3.77 -9.61 -11.43
CA SER A 45 4.77 -10.38 -10.69
C SER A 45 4.58 -10.19 -9.19
N CYS A 46 4.44 -8.94 -8.73
CA CYS A 46 4.27 -8.63 -7.32
C CYS A 46 3.03 -9.30 -6.73
N ILE A 47 1.89 -9.21 -7.41
CA ILE A 47 0.63 -9.79 -6.93
C ILE A 47 0.69 -11.32 -6.90
N GLN A 48 1.36 -11.95 -7.88
CA GLN A 48 1.57 -13.40 -7.90
C GLN A 48 2.45 -13.86 -6.74
N ASP A 49 3.55 -13.16 -6.48
CA ASP A 49 4.47 -13.51 -5.39
C ASP A 49 3.80 -13.30 -4.02
N ALA A 50 3.08 -12.18 -3.84
CA ALA A 50 2.29 -11.91 -2.65
C ALA A 50 1.23 -13.01 -2.41
N ALA A 51 0.53 -13.44 -3.46
CA ALA A 51 -0.46 -14.51 -3.37
C ALA A 51 0.19 -15.85 -3.01
N ARG A 52 1.36 -16.19 -3.60
CA ARG A 52 2.12 -17.39 -3.26
C ARG A 52 2.54 -17.38 -1.80
N GLN A 53 3.05 -16.25 -1.29
CA GLN A 53 3.48 -16.13 0.09
C GLN A 53 2.32 -16.22 1.08
N ILE A 54 1.19 -15.55 0.80
CA ILE A 54 -0.02 -15.69 1.62
C ILE A 54 -0.48 -17.15 1.64
N HIS A 55 -0.45 -17.84 0.49
CA HIS A 55 -0.87 -19.23 0.43
C HIS A 55 -0.01 -20.15 1.33
N VAL A 56 1.31 -19.94 1.33
CA VAL A 56 2.26 -20.71 2.16
C VAL A 56 2.09 -20.38 3.65
N GLN A 57 1.97 -19.11 4.01
CA GLN A 57 1.92 -18.66 5.41
C GLN A 57 0.55 -18.85 6.06
N TYR A 58 -0.53 -18.80 5.27
CA TYR A 58 -1.91 -18.86 5.76
C TYR A 58 -2.70 -19.96 5.02
N PRO A 59 -2.51 -21.25 5.38
CA PRO A 59 -3.19 -22.38 4.74
C PRO A 59 -4.72 -22.27 4.80
N LYS A 60 -5.23 -21.64 5.87
CA LYS A 60 -6.63 -21.22 6.01
C LYS A 60 -6.67 -19.70 6.02
N ILE A 61 -7.28 -19.10 5.01
CA ILE A 61 -7.42 -17.65 4.90
C ILE A 61 -8.51 -17.20 5.88
N ASN A 62 -8.10 -16.84 7.10
CA ASN A 62 -8.96 -16.19 8.07
C ASN A 62 -8.71 -14.67 8.06
N HIS A 63 -7.44 -14.29 8.14
CA HIS A 63 -6.92 -12.93 8.09
C HIS A 63 -5.50 -13.00 7.50
N ALA A 64 -5.29 -12.44 6.32
CA ALA A 64 -3.99 -12.41 5.67
C ALA A 64 -3.74 -11.02 5.08
N ARG A 65 -2.54 -10.47 5.33
CA ARG A 65 -2.10 -9.17 4.83
C ARG A 65 -0.64 -9.26 4.46
N ILE A 66 -0.27 -8.72 3.32
CA ILE A 66 1.13 -8.64 2.91
C ILE A 66 1.37 -7.37 2.11
N TRP A 67 2.49 -6.72 2.39
CA TRP A 67 2.98 -5.56 1.66
C TRP A 67 4.31 -5.92 1.03
N PHE A 68 4.40 -5.68 -0.28
CA PHE A 68 5.63 -5.67 -1.05
C PHE A 68 5.86 -4.27 -1.63
N ASP A 69 7.03 -4.05 -2.21
CA ASP A 69 7.42 -2.75 -2.74
C ASP A 69 6.45 -2.24 -3.82
N PHE A 70 5.91 -3.14 -4.64
CA PHE A 70 5.04 -2.77 -5.75
C PHE A 70 3.57 -3.11 -5.53
N CYS A 71 3.20 -3.78 -4.44
CA CYS A 71 1.82 -4.17 -4.23
C CYS A 71 1.45 -4.47 -2.77
N PHE A 72 0.16 -4.43 -2.49
CA PHE A 72 -0.46 -4.79 -1.23
C PHE A 72 -1.58 -5.80 -1.48
N LEU A 73 -1.65 -6.85 -0.66
CA LEU A 73 -2.72 -7.83 -0.68
C LEU A 73 -3.33 -7.98 0.72
N ARG A 74 -4.66 -8.03 0.79
CA ARG A 74 -5.39 -8.32 2.02
C ARG A 74 -6.56 -9.25 1.76
N CYS A 75 -6.67 -10.30 2.55
CA CYS A 75 -7.83 -11.19 2.58
C CYS A 75 -8.34 -11.34 4.01
N ASP A 76 -9.65 -11.37 4.18
CA ASP A 76 -10.27 -11.43 5.51
C ASP A 76 -11.65 -12.08 5.43
N THR A 77 -12.08 -12.71 6.51
CA THR A 77 -13.46 -13.23 6.64
C THR A 77 -14.45 -12.14 7.06
N GLN A 78 -13.96 -11.04 7.65
CA GLN A 78 -14.74 -9.85 7.97
C GLN A 78 -14.69 -8.84 6.84
N ASN A 79 -15.81 -8.16 6.58
CA ASN A 79 -15.83 -7.12 5.56
C ASN A 79 -15.03 -5.90 6.04
N PHE A 80 -13.93 -5.62 5.35
CA PHE A 80 -13.08 -4.44 5.60
C PHE A 80 -13.18 -3.42 4.47
N THR A 81 -14.25 -3.40 3.68
CA THR A 81 -14.42 -2.39 2.62
C THR A 81 -14.90 -1.08 3.26
N GLY A 82 -14.21 0.04 3.05
CA GLY A 82 -14.59 1.35 3.59
C GLY A 82 -14.42 1.54 5.11
N GLN A 83 -13.84 0.57 5.84
CA GLN A 83 -13.37 0.68 7.23
C GLN A 83 -11.88 1.07 7.42
N LEU A 84 -11.63 2.22 8.05
CA LEU A 84 -10.28 2.66 8.42
C LEU A 84 -9.56 1.59 9.25
N ASP A 85 -8.33 1.27 8.86
CA ASP A 85 -7.48 0.30 9.55
C ASP A 85 -6.13 0.92 9.85
N THR A 86 -5.97 1.43 11.07
CA THR A 86 -4.74 2.08 11.54
C THR A 86 -3.88 1.18 12.41
N PHE A 87 -4.33 -0.07 12.65
CA PHE A 87 -3.71 -0.96 13.64
C PHE A 87 -2.47 -1.67 13.11
N TYR A 88 -2.45 -2.01 11.82
CA TYR A 88 -1.39 -2.79 11.20
C TYR A 88 -0.57 -1.94 10.25
N ASN A 89 0.54 -1.39 10.77
CA ASN A 89 1.51 -0.61 10.01
C ASN A 89 2.86 -1.35 9.97
N ILE A 90 3.53 -1.30 8.82
CA ILE A 90 4.93 -1.71 8.71
C ILE A 90 5.78 -0.45 8.76
N PHE A 91 6.66 -0.37 9.75
CA PHE A 91 7.64 0.70 9.86
C PHE A 91 8.96 0.20 9.26
N CYS A 92 9.34 0.73 8.10
CA CYS A 92 10.70 0.62 7.57
C CYS A 92 11.47 1.84 8.05
N ALA A 93 12.61 1.64 8.72
CA ALA A 93 13.48 2.72 9.16
C ALA A 93 14.82 2.60 8.43
N ASN A 94 15.36 3.74 7.98
CA ASN A 94 16.78 3.84 7.74
C ASN A 94 17.49 3.90 9.11
N VAL A 95 18.57 3.15 9.26
CA VAL A 95 19.37 3.09 10.49
C VAL A 95 20.50 4.12 10.51
N GLU A 96 20.67 4.88 9.44
CA GLU A 96 21.65 5.96 9.37
C GLU A 96 21.27 7.15 10.26
N ASP A 97 22.31 7.78 10.82
CA ASP A 97 22.15 8.93 11.70
C ASP A 97 21.80 10.20 10.93
N VAL A 98 20.82 10.92 11.47
CA VAL A 98 20.43 12.25 10.98
C VAL A 98 21.02 13.31 11.91
N THR A 99 21.83 14.23 11.37
CA THR A 99 22.50 15.27 12.17
C THR A 99 21.54 16.19 12.93
N ASP A 100 20.40 16.55 12.32
CA ASP A 100 19.33 17.32 12.96
C ASP A 100 17.97 16.61 12.79
N PRO A 101 17.65 15.65 13.69
CA PRO A 101 16.43 14.87 13.59
C PRO A 101 15.16 15.71 13.71
N LYS A 102 15.19 16.84 14.44
CA LYS A 102 14.01 17.69 14.63
C LYS A 102 13.63 18.39 13.34
N THR A 103 14.60 19.03 12.69
CA THR A 103 14.35 19.71 11.40
C THR A 103 13.99 18.70 10.31
N PHE A 104 14.69 17.56 10.26
CA PHE A 104 14.39 16.48 9.34
C PHE A 104 12.95 15.99 9.48
N ASN A 105 12.54 15.57 10.68
CA ASN A 105 11.21 15.03 10.93
C ASN A 105 10.11 16.06 10.63
N LYS A 106 10.34 17.33 10.98
CA LYS A 106 9.41 18.42 10.67
C LYS A 106 9.24 18.62 9.16
N LYS A 107 10.34 18.66 8.40
CA LYS A 107 10.28 18.83 6.94
C LYS A 107 9.68 17.61 6.24
N LEU A 108 10.06 16.41 6.66
CA LEU A 108 9.54 15.17 6.10
C LEU A 108 8.03 15.03 6.35
N GLY A 109 7.57 15.33 7.57
CA GLY A 109 6.15 15.36 7.90
C GLY A 109 5.39 16.38 7.05
N ALA A 110 5.91 17.60 6.92
CA ALA A 110 5.30 18.64 6.09
C ALA A 110 5.24 18.23 4.61
N LEU A 111 6.32 17.68 4.05
CA LEU A 111 6.36 17.19 2.67
C LEU A 111 5.32 16.08 2.46
N THR A 112 5.26 15.11 3.37
CA THR A 112 4.33 13.98 3.31
C THR A 112 2.87 14.46 3.35
N ASP A 113 2.55 15.39 4.26
CA ASP A 113 1.22 15.99 4.35
C ASP A 113 0.83 16.74 3.07
N THR A 114 1.76 17.48 2.48
CA THR A 114 1.54 18.21 1.24
C THR A 114 1.21 17.26 0.10
N ILE A 115 2.06 16.26 -0.16
CA ILE A 115 1.87 15.36 -1.30
C ILE A 115 0.61 14.50 -1.14
N ILE A 116 0.23 14.14 0.08
CA ILE A 116 -1.04 13.44 0.34
C ILE A 116 -2.23 14.31 -0.06
N LYS A 117 -2.24 15.59 0.38
CA LYS A 117 -3.35 16.51 0.16
C LYS A 117 -3.47 17.00 -1.28
N SER A 118 -2.35 17.10 -2.01
CA SER A 118 -2.35 17.60 -3.39
C SER A 118 -2.47 16.48 -4.42
N GLU A 119 -1.74 15.37 -4.23
CA GLU A 119 -1.60 14.31 -5.24
C GLU A 119 -2.41 13.06 -4.90
N ALA A 120 -2.23 12.47 -3.72
CA ALA A 120 -2.74 11.12 -3.45
C ALA A 120 -4.27 11.05 -3.45
N VAL A 121 -4.93 12.14 -3.04
CA VAL A 121 -6.39 12.26 -3.03
C VAL A 121 -6.99 12.43 -4.43
N GLN A 122 -6.19 12.71 -5.45
CA GLN A 122 -6.67 12.86 -6.83
C GLN A 122 -6.98 11.50 -7.44
N PRO A 123 -8.19 11.30 -8.00
CA PRO A 123 -8.56 10.03 -8.62
C PRO A 123 -7.59 9.56 -9.71
N ALA A 124 -7.02 10.50 -10.48
CA ALA A 124 -6.06 10.21 -11.55
C ALA A 124 -4.77 9.55 -11.04
N ASN A 125 -4.37 9.85 -9.80
CA ASN A 125 -3.12 9.37 -9.22
C ASN A 125 -3.27 8.02 -8.52
N LYS A 126 -4.46 7.39 -8.53
CA LYS A 126 -4.68 6.04 -7.99
C LYS A 126 -4.22 5.87 -6.54
N GLY A 127 -4.29 6.93 -5.73
CA GLY A 127 -3.83 6.94 -4.35
C GLY A 127 -2.33 7.16 -4.16
N LEU A 128 -1.53 7.27 -5.23
CA LEU A 128 -0.09 7.49 -5.15
C LEU A 128 0.23 8.98 -5.07
N ALA A 129 1.20 9.32 -4.24
CA ALA A 129 1.81 10.63 -4.21
C ALA A 129 3.32 10.51 -4.06
N LYS A 130 4.03 11.41 -4.71
CA LYS A 130 5.47 11.57 -4.60
C LYS A 130 5.80 13.04 -4.52
N GLY A 131 6.88 13.36 -3.84
CA GLY A 131 7.43 14.70 -3.89
C GLY A 131 8.80 14.77 -3.26
N GLU A 132 9.39 15.94 -3.39
CA GLU A 132 10.72 16.23 -2.86
C GLU A 132 10.77 17.62 -2.24
N SER A 133 11.71 17.82 -1.33
CA SER A 133 12.01 19.14 -0.78
C SER A 133 13.48 19.24 -0.38
N LYS A 134 14.05 20.44 -0.38
CA LYS A 134 15.42 20.63 0.10
C LYS A 134 15.46 20.64 1.63
N LEU A 135 16.24 19.74 2.22
CA LEU A 135 16.62 19.84 3.63
C LEU A 135 17.74 20.87 3.80
N SER A 136 18.75 20.79 2.94
CA SER A 136 19.89 21.72 2.83
C SER A 136 20.27 21.93 1.36
N SER A 137 21.35 22.68 1.09
CA SER A 137 21.88 22.84 -0.27
C SER A 137 22.35 21.52 -0.90
N PHE A 138 22.73 20.54 -0.08
CA PHE A 138 23.30 19.26 -0.52
C PHE A 138 22.36 18.06 -0.30
N VAL A 139 21.32 18.22 0.52
CA VAL A 139 20.42 17.13 0.89
C VAL A 139 19.00 17.43 0.42
N THR A 140 18.46 16.53 -0.40
CA THR A 140 17.06 16.52 -0.84
C THR A 140 16.33 15.44 -0.08
N LEU A 141 15.17 15.76 0.49
CA LEU A 141 14.23 14.80 1.04
C LEU A 141 13.30 14.33 -0.05
N TYR A 142 13.05 13.03 -0.08
CA TYR A 142 12.02 12.42 -0.91
C TYR A 142 10.90 11.91 -0.01
N ALA A 143 9.69 11.84 -0.56
CA ALA A 143 8.56 11.24 0.12
C ALA A 143 7.68 10.52 -0.91
N LEU A 144 7.15 9.38 -0.49
CA LEU A 144 6.19 8.59 -1.24
C LEU A 144 5.05 8.21 -0.31
N ALA A 145 3.82 8.38 -0.76
CA ALA A 145 2.62 7.94 -0.04
C ALA A 145 1.72 7.14 -0.98
N GLN A 146 1.10 6.07 -0.49
CA GLN A 146 0.15 5.27 -1.26
C GLN A 146 -1.10 5.01 -0.41
N CYS A 147 -2.20 5.64 -0.77
CA CYS A 147 -3.51 5.43 -0.14
C CYS A 147 -4.19 4.23 -0.79
N THR A 148 -4.89 3.45 0.03
CA THR A 148 -5.69 2.33 -0.47
C THR A 148 -6.93 2.89 -1.16
N GLN A 149 -7.22 2.53 -2.41
CA GLN A 149 -8.28 3.21 -3.20
C GLN A 149 -9.71 3.06 -2.62
N THR A 150 -9.93 2.10 -1.72
CA THR A 150 -11.20 1.97 -0.96
C THR A 150 -11.42 3.10 0.05
N TYR A 151 -10.38 3.88 0.34
CA TYR A 151 -10.33 4.90 1.37
C TYR A 151 -9.77 6.20 0.82
N ARG A 152 -10.43 7.32 1.14
CA ARG A 152 -9.79 8.64 1.02
C ARG A 152 -8.75 8.91 2.13
N HIS A 153 -8.37 7.88 2.89
CA HIS A 153 -7.38 7.94 3.96
C HIS A 153 -6.15 7.11 3.59
N CYS A 154 -4.99 7.73 3.80
CA CYS A 154 -3.70 7.24 3.36
C CYS A 154 -3.01 6.50 4.48
N LEU A 155 -2.73 5.21 4.28
CA LEU A 155 -1.70 4.52 5.05
C LEU A 155 -0.38 4.90 4.40
N ALA A 156 0.39 5.76 5.05
CA ALA A 156 1.69 6.16 4.56
C ALA A 156 2.55 4.90 4.39
N ARG A 157 3.00 4.64 3.17
CA ARG A 157 4.07 3.68 2.91
C ARG A 157 5.38 4.38 3.25
N CYS A 158 6.30 3.62 3.84
CA CYS A 158 7.62 4.06 4.28
C CYS A 158 8.18 5.22 3.44
N ALA A 159 8.35 6.37 4.08
CA ALA A 159 8.99 7.51 3.43
C ALA A 159 10.45 7.15 3.20
N LEU A 160 10.85 7.08 1.94
CA LEU A 160 12.26 6.96 1.56
C LEU A 160 12.88 8.35 1.71
N ALA A 161 13.68 8.54 2.76
CA ALA A 161 14.55 9.68 2.90
C ALA A 161 15.90 9.41 2.23
#